data_AF-A0A1N5UN98-F1
#
_entry.id   AF-A0A1N5UN98-F1
#
_cell.length_a   1.000
_cell.length_b   1.000
_cell.length_c   1.000
_cell.angle_alpha   90.00
_cell.angle_beta   90.00
_cell.angle_gamma   90.00
#
_symmetry.space_group_name_H-M   'P 1'
#
loop_
_entity.id
_entity.type
_entity.pdbx_description
1 polymer ?
#
loop_
_entity_poly.entity_id
_entity_poly.type
_entity_poly.pdbx_seq_one_letter_code
_entity_poly.pdbx_strand_id
1 'polypeptide(L)'
;MNKYNKLLTIILFVIVSIMVISMINVDNAHDTRDRNGNYNPFSDGTSSITLSKNSVSITPGSSTTDSYTVELSSGTTWGTSLSSNSLSGFTIGFSNSGGDPPYTGTMTISIASTVSDGTYHVFINATGDDPSSSPAVLSVSVTGHASSTTPPPVTPSKSFTALYGTDIAGSSVIILFLLAAIVPMVLRRKNLAAMGYLSFIVSMGSALFLITDDSLLRSSGYLHWLLLLVFTAGMIVSMLGYLLTKDKLKETARMGLAYGSIFMSIAMILDAALGLPLSSISNVGGSIGFNYLFGFGINAPSTLAVSLAFSILLIFNGLLFSSFFRSKSSVSSKKTN
;
A
#
# COMPACT_ATOMS: atom_id res chain seq x y z
N MET A 1 28.59 -20.95 19.04
CA MET A 1 27.52 -20.57 18.10
C MET A 1 27.85 -21.12 16.71
N ASN A 2 27.04 -22.02 16.16
CA ASN A 2 27.39 -22.77 14.94
C ASN A 2 27.41 -21.84 13.70
N LYS A 3 28.25 -22.13 12.68
CA LYS A 3 28.46 -21.28 11.48
C LYS A 3 27.15 -20.86 10.78
N TYR A 4 26.12 -21.69 10.91
CA TYR A 4 24.77 -21.48 10.38
C TYR A 4 23.88 -20.55 11.21
N ASN A 5 24.07 -20.50 12.55
CA ASN A 5 23.40 -19.50 13.38
C ASN A 5 23.94 -18.11 13.04
N LYS A 6 25.25 -17.99 12.74
CA LYS A 6 25.82 -16.74 12.22
C LYS A 6 25.17 -16.34 10.90
N LEU A 7 24.99 -17.28 9.96
CA LEU A 7 24.33 -16.98 8.67
C LEU A 7 22.87 -16.54 8.85
N LEU A 8 22.10 -17.21 9.71
CA LEU A 8 20.72 -16.82 10.00
C LEU A 8 20.64 -15.44 10.65
N THR A 9 21.51 -15.17 11.63
CA THR A 9 21.61 -13.84 12.25
C THR A 9 22.01 -12.78 11.24
N ILE A 10 22.93 -13.08 10.32
CA ILE A 10 23.33 -12.17 9.24
C ILE A 10 22.15 -11.90 8.30
N ILE A 11 21.38 -12.93 7.91
CA ILE A 11 20.21 -12.74 7.04
C ILE A 11 19.13 -11.92 7.76
N LEU A 12 18.81 -12.24 9.02
CA LEU A 12 17.86 -11.47 9.81
C LEU A 12 18.34 -10.02 9.97
N PHE A 13 19.64 -9.83 10.21
CA PHE A 13 20.27 -8.53 10.35
C PHE A 13 20.25 -7.76 9.03
N VAL A 14 20.47 -8.40 7.88
CA VAL A 14 20.36 -7.78 6.56
C VAL A 14 18.92 -7.39 6.25
N ILE A 15 17.94 -8.24 6.55
CA ILE A 15 16.51 -7.92 6.39
C ILE A 15 16.14 -6.72 7.26
N VAL A 16 16.49 -6.76 8.55
CA VAL A 16 16.23 -5.67 9.49
C VAL A 16 17.00 -4.40 9.08
N SER A 17 18.23 -4.51 8.60
CA SER A 17 19.03 -3.36 8.15
C SER A 17 18.46 -2.72 6.88
N ILE A 18 18.00 -3.52 5.91
CA ILE A 18 17.31 -3.01 4.72
C ILE A 18 16.03 -2.29 5.13
N MET A 19 15.26 -2.86 6.07
CA MET A 19 14.06 -2.22 6.64
C MET A 19 14.39 -0.90 7.36
N VAL A 20 15.43 -0.88 8.20
CA VAL A 20 15.86 0.33 8.93
C VAL A 20 16.42 1.41 7.98
N ILE A 21 17.15 1.03 6.93
CA ILE A 21 17.63 1.97 5.91
C ILE A 21 16.45 2.58 5.15
N SER A 22 15.39 1.82 4.86
CA SER A 22 14.16 2.39 4.32
C SER A 22 13.41 3.30 5.31
N MET A 23 13.59 3.12 6.64
CA MET A 23 13.00 4.00 7.67
C MET A 23 13.77 5.33 7.83
N ILE A 24 15.10 5.31 7.76
CA ILE A 24 15.93 6.53 7.91
C ILE A 24 15.68 7.55 6.79
N ASN A 25 15.26 7.10 5.61
CA ASN A 25 14.87 8.02 4.53
C ASN A 25 13.49 8.69 4.75
N VAL A 26 12.69 8.25 5.72
CA VAL A 26 11.32 8.75 5.98
C VAL A 26 11.25 9.64 7.24
N ASP A 27 12.10 9.41 8.25
CA ASP A 27 12.07 10.17 9.52
C ASP A 27 12.52 11.64 9.42
N ASN A 28 13.02 12.10 8.26
CA ASN A 28 13.32 13.52 8.06
C ASN A 28 12.07 14.40 7.76
N ALA A 29 10.84 13.86 7.85
CA ALA A 29 9.64 14.56 7.38
C ALA A 29 8.51 14.81 8.41
N HIS A 30 8.61 14.41 9.69
CA HIS A 30 7.52 14.69 10.64
C HIS A 30 8.00 15.09 12.04
N ASP A 31 8.00 16.40 12.32
CA ASP A 31 8.01 16.95 13.68
C ASP A 31 6.55 17.22 14.08
N THR A 32 6.01 16.39 14.99
CA THR A 32 4.60 16.38 15.41
C THR A 32 4.45 16.90 16.84
N ARG A 33 4.78 18.18 17.08
CA ARG A 33 4.58 18.83 18.39
C ARG A 33 3.56 19.96 18.27
N ASP A 34 2.56 19.95 19.13
CA ASP A 34 1.65 21.09 19.33
C ASP A 34 2.31 22.16 20.21
N ARG A 35 1.73 23.38 20.24
CA ARG A 35 2.27 24.53 21.00
C ARG A 35 2.28 24.33 22.52
N ASN A 36 1.65 23.26 23.04
CA ASN A 36 1.59 22.93 24.46
C ASN A 36 2.26 21.59 24.85
N GLY A 37 2.85 20.86 23.91
CA GLY A 37 3.67 19.67 24.19
C GLY A 37 2.91 18.44 24.67
N ASN A 38 1.61 18.30 24.36
CA ASN A 38 0.80 17.15 24.79
C ASN A 38 0.55 16.17 23.63
N TYR A 39 1.09 14.96 23.79
CA TYR A 39 0.88 13.84 22.87
C TYR A 39 -0.55 13.29 23.01
N ASN A 40 -1.42 13.49 22.00
CA ASN A 40 -2.74 12.87 21.93
C ASN A 40 -2.87 11.99 20.66
N PRO A 41 -2.67 10.67 20.75
CA PRO A 41 -2.60 9.78 19.60
C PRO A 41 -3.96 9.31 19.05
N PHE A 42 -5.08 10.00 19.34
CA PHE A 42 -6.44 9.47 19.06
C PHE A 42 -7.49 10.48 18.56
N SER A 43 -7.13 11.57 17.90
CA SER A 43 -8.13 12.33 17.13
C SER A 43 -7.61 12.89 15.83
N ASP A 44 -7.20 12.00 14.92
CA ASP A 44 -7.03 12.35 13.51
C ASP A 44 -8.38 12.92 13.03
N GLY A 45 -8.39 14.19 12.63
CA GLY A 45 -9.59 14.77 12.03
C GLY A 45 -9.82 14.20 10.63
N THR A 46 -10.98 14.48 10.06
CA THR A 46 -11.19 14.27 8.63
C THR A 46 -11.74 15.54 8.04
N SER A 47 -11.32 15.85 6.81
CA SER A 47 -11.79 17.04 6.09
C SER A 47 -12.64 16.67 4.88
N SER A 48 -13.48 17.59 4.42
CA SER A 48 -14.14 17.53 3.11
C SER A 48 -13.76 18.76 2.31
N ILE A 49 -13.66 18.59 0.98
CA ILE A 49 -13.36 19.68 0.06
C ILE A 49 -14.55 19.85 -0.87
N THR A 50 -15.09 21.06 -0.92
CA THR A 50 -16.16 21.45 -1.83
C THR A 50 -15.64 22.46 -2.84
N LEU A 51 -15.84 22.18 -4.12
CA LEU A 51 -15.53 23.09 -5.22
C LEU A 51 -16.77 23.89 -5.60
N SER A 52 -16.58 25.12 -6.06
CA SER A 52 -17.69 25.96 -6.52
C SER A 52 -18.19 25.52 -7.89
N LYS A 53 -17.33 24.88 -8.69
CA LYS A 53 -17.68 24.26 -9.97
C LYS A 53 -17.19 22.82 -9.99
N ASN A 54 -18.03 21.93 -10.53
CA ASN A 54 -17.64 20.54 -10.79
C ASN A 54 -17.02 20.37 -12.20
N SER A 55 -17.15 21.38 -13.06
CA SER A 55 -16.54 21.36 -14.40
C SER A 55 -16.18 22.76 -14.92
N VAL A 56 -15.13 22.83 -15.73
CA VAL A 56 -14.66 24.05 -16.40
C VAL A 56 -14.21 23.74 -17.82
N SER A 57 -14.39 24.70 -18.74
CA SER A 57 -13.86 24.62 -20.11
C SER A 57 -12.72 25.61 -20.28
N ILE A 58 -11.59 25.17 -20.79
CA ILE A 58 -10.36 25.97 -20.92
C ILE A 58 -9.73 25.73 -22.29
N THR A 59 -9.32 26.79 -22.95
CA THR A 59 -8.55 26.69 -24.21
C THR A 59 -7.08 26.43 -23.92
N PRO A 60 -6.38 25.59 -24.70
CA PRO A 60 -4.94 25.38 -24.56
C PRO A 60 -4.17 26.71 -24.50
N GLY A 61 -3.20 26.81 -23.58
CA GLY A 61 -2.43 28.04 -23.35
C GLY A 61 -3.10 29.07 -22.43
N SER A 62 -4.32 28.79 -21.94
CA SER A 62 -5.07 29.68 -21.05
C SER A 62 -5.12 29.16 -19.61
N SER A 63 -5.61 30.00 -18.71
CA SER A 63 -5.87 29.64 -17.32
C SER A 63 -7.29 30.01 -16.89
N THR A 64 -7.79 29.35 -15.85
CA THR A 64 -9.06 29.68 -15.19
C THR A 64 -8.91 29.54 -13.69
N THR A 65 -9.91 30.01 -12.96
CA THR A 65 -9.98 29.89 -11.50
C THR A 65 -11.30 29.28 -11.04
N ASP A 66 -11.23 28.56 -9.92
CA ASP A 66 -12.39 28.09 -9.18
C ASP A 66 -12.19 28.24 -7.67
N SER A 67 -13.23 28.57 -6.93
CA SER A 67 -13.16 28.68 -5.47
C SER A 67 -13.39 27.32 -4.80
N TYR A 68 -12.66 27.06 -3.72
CA TYR A 68 -12.83 25.86 -2.90
C TYR A 68 -13.05 26.22 -1.43
N THR A 69 -13.76 25.34 -0.73
CA THR A 69 -13.97 25.36 0.71
C THR A 69 -13.51 24.03 1.29
N VAL A 70 -12.72 24.09 2.37
CA VAL A 70 -12.31 22.93 3.15
C VAL A 70 -13.04 22.99 4.48
N GLU A 71 -13.74 21.94 4.85
CA GLU A 71 -14.50 21.84 6.11
C GLU A 71 -14.07 20.63 6.92
N LEU A 72 -14.06 20.75 8.25
CA LEU A 72 -13.86 19.61 9.12
C LEU A 72 -15.11 18.73 9.09
N SER A 73 -14.93 17.47 8.71
CA SER A 73 -15.97 16.44 8.71
C SER A 73 -16.04 15.71 10.05
N SER A 74 -14.92 15.50 10.74
CA SER A 74 -14.88 14.92 12.09
C SER A 74 -13.58 15.25 12.83
N GLY A 75 -13.55 15.08 14.16
CA GLY A 75 -12.32 15.18 14.96
C GLY A 75 -11.95 16.61 15.35
N THR A 76 -10.64 16.88 15.43
CA THR A 76 -10.07 18.19 15.81
C THR A 76 -9.22 18.73 14.68
N THR A 77 -9.29 20.04 14.42
CA THR A 77 -8.59 20.67 13.30
C THR A 77 -7.10 20.84 13.60
N TRP A 78 -6.25 20.26 12.77
CA TRP A 78 -4.81 20.50 12.83
C TRP A 78 -4.14 20.31 11.47
N GLY A 79 -3.51 21.35 10.94
CA GLY A 79 -2.48 21.22 9.91
C GLY A 79 -2.93 20.56 8.61
N THR A 80 -4.07 20.99 8.04
CA THR A 80 -4.52 20.48 6.74
C THR A 80 -3.77 21.17 5.59
N SER A 81 -3.24 20.40 4.65
CA SER A 81 -2.66 20.89 3.39
C SER A 81 -3.43 20.37 2.19
N LEU A 82 -3.42 21.10 1.08
CA LEU A 82 -4.04 20.68 -0.17
C LEU A 82 -3.00 20.15 -1.15
N SER A 83 -3.35 19.07 -1.82
CA SER A 83 -2.59 18.52 -2.93
C SER A 83 -3.50 18.20 -4.10
N SER A 84 -2.93 18.18 -5.31
CA SER A 84 -3.63 17.73 -6.50
C SER A 84 -2.82 16.71 -7.26
N ASN A 85 -3.47 15.90 -8.09
CA ASN A 85 -2.76 15.04 -9.04
C ASN A 85 -1.96 15.87 -10.05
N SER A 86 -0.84 15.32 -10.50
CA SER A 86 -0.05 15.90 -11.60
C SER A 86 -0.61 15.42 -12.94
N LEU A 87 -0.91 16.34 -13.85
CA LEU A 87 -1.32 16.07 -15.23
C LEU A 87 -0.34 16.78 -16.17
N SER A 88 0.09 16.10 -17.24
CA SER A 88 1.06 16.67 -18.19
C SER A 88 0.49 17.92 -18.86
N GLY A 89 1.21 19.04 -18.75
CA GLY A 89 0.80 20.32 -19.30
C GLY A 89 -0.24 21.08 -18.46
N PHE A 90 -0.60 20.59 -17.27
CA PHE A 90 -1.43 21.32 -16.31
C PHE A 90 -0.56 21.88 -15.19
N THR A 91 -0.89 23.07 -14.71
CA THR A 91 -0.33 23.64 -13.49
C THR A 91 -1.48 24.08 -12.60
N ILE A 92 -1.52 23.54 -11.38
CA ILE A 92 -2.55 23.83 -10.40
C ILE A 92 -1.90 24.56 -9.23
N GLY A 93 -2.46 25.71 -8.88
CA GLY A 93 -2.03 26.50 -7.73
C GLY A 93 -3.20 26.78 -6.80
N PHE A 94 -2.93 26.79 -5.49
CA PHE A 94 -3.91 27.15 -4.47
C PHE A 94 -3.50 28.47 -3.83
N SER A 95 -4.42 29.43 -3.71
CA SER A 95 -4.15 30.68 -2.99
C SER A 95 -3.93 30.46 -1.51
N ASN A 96 -4.50 29.38 -0.96
CA ASN A 96 -4.30 28.93 0.41
C ASN A 96 -4.12 27.41 0.44
N SER A 97 -2.89 26.95 0.27
CA SER A 97 -2.54 25.53 0.21
C SER A 97 -2.57 24.81 1.56
N GLY A 98 -2.83 25.50 2.68
CA GLY A 98 -2.98 24.83 3.96
C GLY A 98 -3.36 25.73 5.15
N GLY A 99 -4.03 25.14 6.12
CA GLY A 99 -4.55 25.78 7.31
C GLY A 99 -5.44 24.83 8.11
N ASP A 100 -6.00 25.32 9.21
CA ASP A 100 -6.95 24.55 10.03
C ASP A 100 -8.37 24.77 9.47
N PRO A 101 -9.14 23.71 9.16
CA PRO A 101 -10.51 23.86 8.69
C PRO A 101 -11.43 24.56 9.73
N PRO A 102 -12.48 25.30 9.31
CA PRO A 102 -12.81 25.59 7.93
C PRO A 102 -11.96 26.71 7.33
N TYR A 103 -11.54 26.55 6.08
CA TYR A 103 -10.92 27.63 5.32
C TYR A 103 -11.30 27.57 3.84
N THR A 104 -11.14 28.70 3.15
CA THR A 104 -11.47 28.84 1.74
C THR A 104 -10.28 29.36 0.94
N GLY A 105 -10.29 29.13 -0.37
CA GLY A 105 -9.33 29.73 -1.26
C GLY A 105 -9.77 29.68 -2.72
N THR A 106 -8.85 30.10 -3.60
CA THR A 106 -9.00 30.06 -5.04
C THR A 106 -7.96 29.12 -5.63
N MET A 107 -8.43 28.15 -6.40
CA MET A 107 -7.61 27.27 -7.23
C MET A 107 -7.45 27.91 -8.60
N THR A 108 -6.21 27.99 -9.08
CA THR A 108 -5.87 28.42 -10.44
C THR A 108 -5.42 27.20 -11.24
N ILE A 109 -6.07 26.96 -12.37
CA ILE A 109 -5.70 25.91 -13.33
C ILE A 109 -5.16 26.58 -14.58
N SER A 110 -3.90 26.29 -14.92
CA SER A 110 -3.26 26.75 -16.15
C SER A 110 -2.97 25.56 -17.06
N ILE A 111 -3.28 25.68 -18.34
CA ILE A 111 -3.09 24.63 -19.33
C ILE A 111 -2.06 25.10 -20.36
N ALA A 112 -1.03 24.30 -20.60
CA ALA A 112 -0.04 24.56 -21.63
C ALA A 112 -0.68 24.50 -23.03
N SER A 113 -0.15 25.28 -23.98
CA SER A 113 -0.65 25.30 -25.36
C SER A 113 -0.50 23.97 -26.10
N THR A 114 0.32 23.04 -25.58
CA THR A 114 0.56 21.71 -26.16
C THR A 114 -0.45 20.64 -25.74
N VAL A 115 -1.37 20.96 -24.83
CA VAL A 115 -2.36 20.00 -24.32
C VAL A 115 -3.45 19.77 -25.35
N SER A 116 -3.64 18.52 -25.78
CA SER A 116 -4.66 18.14 -26.73
C SER A 116 -6.08 18.37 -26.21
N ASP A 117 -7.01 18.56 -27.13
CA ASP A 117 -8.43 18.66 -26.80
C ASP A 117 -8.94 17.34 -26.18
N GLY A 118 -9.78 17.44 -25.16
CA GLY A 118 -10.26 16.29 -24.39
C GLY A 118 -10.79 16.65 -23.00
N THR A 119 -11.27 15.64 -22.28
CA THR A 119 -11.74 15.79 -20.89
C THR A 119 -10.70 15.20 -19.94
N TYR A 120 -10.30 15.99 -18.96
CA TYR A 120 -9.31 15.65 -17.95
C TYR A 120 -9.93 15.77 -16.55
N HIS A 121 -9.46 14.94 -15.62
CA HIS A 121 -9.93 14.96 -14.24
C HIS A 121 -8.81 15.38 -13.29
N VAL A 122 -9.07 16.46 -12.57
CA VAL A 122 -8.22 16.96 -11.50
C VAL A 122 -8.79 16.49 -10.17
N PHE A 123 -7.98 15.75 -9.42
CA PHE A 123 -8.28 15.27 -8.07
C PHE A 123 -7.59 16.20 -7.06
N ILE A 124 -8.36 16.74 -6.13
CA ILE A 124 -7.85 17.57 -5.03
C ILE A 124 -8.09 16.87 -3.71
N ASN A 125 -7.03 16.73 -2.90
CA ASN A 125 -7.04 16.02 -1.63
C ASN A 125 -6.62 16.94 -0.50
N ALA A 126 -7.25 16.77 0.66
CA ALA A 126 -6.73 17.26 1.92
C ALA A 126 -5.76 16.21 2.48
N THR A 127 -4.59 16.67 2.89
CA THR A 127 -3.47 15.89 3.44
C THR A 127 -3.01 16.54 4.75
N GLY A 128 -2.15 15.88 5.51
CA GLY A 128 -1.80 16.32 6.87
C GLY A 128 -2.61 15.55 7.90
N ASP A 129 -2.91 16.18 9.04
CA ASP A 129 -3.52 15.47 10.18
C ASP A 129 -5.06 15.34 10.06
N ASP A 130 -5.68 16.11 9.15
CA ASP A 130 -7.11 15.99 8.81
C ASP A 130 -7.34 15.61 7.32
N PRO A 131 -6.92 14.41 6.88
CA PRO A 131 -7.01 14.03 5.48
C PRO A 131 -8.47 13.95 5.00
N SER A 132 -8.67 14.20 3.70
CA SER A 132 -9.99 14.03 3.10
C SER A 132 -10.31 12.55 2.90
N SER A 133 -11.52 12.13 3.28
CA SER A 133 -12.01 10.77 3.07
C SER A 133 -12.22 10.42 1.59
N SER A 134 -12.42 11.43 0.74
CA SER A 134 -12.52 11.29 -0.72
C SER A 134 -11.96 12.52 -1.44
N PRO A 135 -11.32 12.37 -2.61
CA PRO A 135 -10.87 13.50 -3.42
C PRO A 135 -12.05 14.33 -3.93
N ALA A 136 -11.91 15.65 -3.93
CA ALA A 136 -12.77 16.50 -4.74
C ALA A 136 -12.34 16.40 -6.21
N VAL A 137 -13.31 16.26 -7.12
CA VAL A 137 -13.03 16.04 -8.55
C VAL A 137 -13.51 17.23 -9.37
N LEU A 138 -12.58 17.86 -10.10
CA LEU A 138 -12.88 18.86 -11.11
C LEU A 138 -12.71 18.27 -12.52
N SER A 139 -13.75 18.36 -13.34
CA SER A 139 -13.68 17.95 -14.75
C SER A 139 -13.29 19.13 -15.64
N VAL A 140 -12.15 19.04 -16.31
CA VAL A 140 -11.61 20.09 -17.19
C VAL A 140 -11.77 19.66 -18.64
N SER A 141 -12.59 20.40 -19.41
CA SER A 141 -12.73 20.22 -20.85
C SER A 141 -11.77 21.15 -21.58
N VAL A 142 -10.81 20.57 -22.30
CA VAL A 142 -9.87 21.30 -23.16
C VAL A 142 -10.42 21.33 -24.56
N THR A 143 -10.71 22.54 -25.07
CA THR A 143 -11.24 22.75 -26.42
C THR A 143 -10.58 23.94 -27.07
N GLY A 144 -10.10 23.79 -28.30
CA GLY A 144 -9.62 24.91 -29.11
C GLY A 144 -8.42 24.67 -30.01
N HIS A 145 -7.86 23.46 -30.09
CA HIS A 145 -6.98 23.15 -31.23
C HIS A 145 -7.82 23.12 -32.51
N ALA A 146 -7.58 24.08 -33.42
CA ALA A 146 -8.03 23.93 -34.80
C ALA A 146 -7.49 22.59 -35.33
N SER A 147 -8.39 21.70 -35.78
CA SER A 147 -8.04 20.33 -36.20
C SER A 147 -6.92 20.36 -37.24
N SER A 148 -5.70 20.03 -36.82
CA SER A 148 -4.56 19.84 -37.71
C SER A 148 -4.30 18.34 -37.83
N THR A 149 -4.61 17.80 -39.01
CA THR A 149 -4.66 16.38 -39.36
C THR A 149 -3.28 15.75 -39.60
N THR A 150 -2.27 16.04 -38.78
CA THR A 150 -0.94 15.45 -38.96
C THR A 150 -0.44 14.88 -37.64
N PRO A 151 -0.27 13.55 -37.51
CA PRO A 151 0.25 12.97 -36.28
C PRO A 151 1.70 13.42 -36.11
N PRO A 152 2.07 14.07 -34.98
CA PRO A 152 3.46 14.31 -34.69
C PRO A 152 4.17 12.95 -34.49
N PRO A 153 5.45 12.82 -34.89
CA PRO A 153 6.24 11.64 -34.54
C PRO A 153 6.22 11.47 -33.03
N VAL A 154 5.60 10.39 -32.56
CA VAL A 154 5.65 9.98 -31.16
C VAL A 154 7.08 9.54 -30.84
N THR A 155 7.91 10.50 -30.43
CA THR A 155 9.07 10.20 -29.62
C THR A 155 8.54 9.81 -28.24
N PRO A 156 8.74 8.58 -27.76
CA PRO A 156 8.31 8.19 -26.43
C PRO A 156 9.07 9.05 -25.42
N SER A 157 8.41 10.04 -24.83
CA SER A 157 8.95 10.73 -23.66
C SER A 157 8.87 9.75 -22.50
N LYS A 158 9.93 8.95 -22.33
CA LYS A 158 10.15 8.24 -21.08
C LYS A 158 10.38 9.32 -20.02
N SER A 159 9.36 9.57 -19.20
CA SER A 159 9.50 10.29 -17.95
C SER A 159 10.56 9.60 -17.10
N PHE A 160 11.78 10.08 -17.19
CA PHE A 160 12.82 9.88 -16.19
C PHE A 160 12.34 10.64 -14.94
N THR A 161 12.45 10.01 -13.77
CA THR A 161 12.01 10.51 -12.44
C THR A 161 10.59 10.08 -11.99
N ALA A 162 10.26 8.81 -12.17
CA ALA A 162 9.40 8.01 -11.24
C ALA A 162 9.59 6.49 -11.41
N LEU A 163 10.66 6.06 -12.09
CA LEU A 163 10.83 4.67 -12.55
C LEU A 163 11.68 3.79 -11.61
N TYR A 164 12.06 4.30 -10.43
CA TYR A 164 13.02 3.60 -9.57
C TYR A 164 12.66 3.56 -8.08
N GLY A 165 11.73 4.37 -7.56
CA GLY A 165 11.44 4.37 -6.11
C GLY A 165 10.53 3.21 -5.68
N THR A 166 9.29 3.24 -6.15
CA THR A 166 8.26 2.27 -5.76
C THR A 166 8.44 0.90 -6.43
N ASP A 167 8.96 0.88 -7.66
CA ASP A 167 9.30 -0.35 -8.36
C ASP A 167 10.42 -1.14 -7.66
N ILE A 168 11.43 -0.44 -7.11
CA ILE A 168 12.52 -1.10 -6.34
C ILE A 168 12.00 -1.58 -4.99
N ALA A 169 11.22 -0.78 -4.26
CA ALA A 169 10.71 -1.16 -2.94
C ALA A 169 9.79 -2.39 -3.03
N GLY A 170 8.80 -2.37 -3.93
CA GLY A 170 7.91 -3.50 -4.16
C GLY A 170 8.63 -4.75 -4.68
N SER A 171 9.54 -4.59 -5.64
CA SER A 171 10.35 -5.72 -6.13
C SER A 171 11.21 -6.33 -5.02
N SER A 172 11.76 -5.51 -4.12
CA SER A 172 12.56 -5.97 -2.98
C SER A 172 11.73 -6.81 -2.02
N VAL A 173 10.49 -6.42 -1.74
CA VAL A 173 9.56 -7.19 -0.90
C VAL A 173 9.22 -8.54 -1.53
N ILE A 174 9.01 -8.61 -2.84
CA ILE A 174 8.75 -9.88 -3.54
C ILE A 174 9.98 -10.79 -3.50
N ILE A 175 11.18 -10.24 -3.73
CA ILE A 175 12.43 -10.99 -3.63
C ILE A 175 12.59 -11.54 -2.20
N LEU A 176 12.33 -10.72 -1.18
CA LEU A 176 12.37 -11.14 0.23
C LEU A 176 11.35 -12.24 0.53
N PHE A 177 10.14 -12.15 -0.01
CA PHE A 177 9.15 -13.21 0.08
C PHE A 177 9.62 -14.53 -0.55
N LEU A 178 10.20 -14.48 -1.76
CA LEU A 178 10.75 -15.67 -2.41
C LEU A 178 11.91 -16.28 -1.60
N LEU A 179 12.79 -15.45 -1.05
CA LEU A 179 13.85 -15.90 -0.15
C LEU A 179 13.29 -16.51 1.12
N ALA A 180 12.27 -15.90 1.72
CA ALA A 180 11.57 -16.42 2.90
C ALA A 180 10.87 -17.77 2.61
N ALA A 181 10.34 -17.97 1.41
CA ALA A 181 9.76 -19.24 1.00
C ALA A 181 10.82 -20.32 0.75
N ILE A 182 11.99 -19.98 0.18
CA ILE A 182 12.98 -20.97 -0.27
C ILE A 182 14.02 -21.29 0.81
N VAL A 183 14.58 -20.28 1.49
CA VAL A 183 15.75 -20.43 2.37
C VAL A 183 15.48 -21.41 3.54
N PRO A 184 14.33 -21.39 4.22
CA PRO A 184 14.04 -22.39 5.25
C PRO A 184 13.86 -23.80 4.71
N MET A 185 13.55 -23.97 3.43
CA MET A 185 13.59 -25.27 2.77
C MET A 185 15.00 -25.83 2.60
N VAL A 186 16.04 -25.02 2.78
CA VAL A 186 17.45 -25.47 2.72
C VAL A 186 18.05 -25.64 4.13
N LEU A 187 17.61 -24.83 5.12
CA LEU A 187 18.12 -24.82 6.50
C LEU A 187 17.89 -26.13 7.30
N ARG A 188 18.63 -26.32 8.41
CA ARG A 188 18.54 -27.55 9.23
C ARG A 188 17.20 -27.65 9.98
N ARG A 189 16.62 -28.87 10.02
CA ARG A 189 15.26 -29.15 10.55
C ARG A 189 14.94 -28.63 11.95
N LYS A 190 15.94 -28.50 12.82
CA LYS A 190 15.73 -28.31 14.27
C LYS A 190 15.04 -27.00 14.65
N ASN A 191 15.07 -25.97 13.78
CA ASN A 191 14.50 -24.66 14.09
C ASN A 191 13.20 -24.33 13.33
N LEU A 192 12.70 -25.21 12.44
CA LEU A 192 11.54 -24.87 11.61
C LEU A 192 10.23 -24.73 12.41
N ALA A 193 10.05 -25.49 13.50
CA ALA A 193 8.84 -25.38 14.30
C ALA A 193 8.73 -24.03 15.01
N ALA A 194 9.82 -23.58 15.67
CA ALA A 194 9.86 -22.27 16.32
C ALA A 194 9.65 -21.13 15.30
N MET A 195 10.27 -21.23 14.13
CA MET A 195 10.10 -20.28 13.04
C MET A 195 8.66 -20.26 12.52
N GLY A 196 7.98 -21.41 12.43
CA GLY A 196 6.57 -21.48 12.03
C GLY A 196 5.64 -20.79 13.02
N TYR A 197 5.85 -20.95 14.33
CA TYR A 197 5.06 -20.24 15.34
C TYR A 197 5.31 -18.74 15.31
N LEU A 198 6.57 -18.30 15.25
CA LEU A 198 6.91 -16.88 15.13
C LEU A 198 6.26 -16.28 13.89
N SER A 199 6.35 -16.98 12.76
CA SER A 199 5.80 -16.49 11.50
C SER A 199 4.29 -16.41 11.52
N PHE A 200 3.63 -17.35 12.20
CA PHE A 200 2.19 -17.29 12.40
C PHE A 200 1.79 -16.06 13.21
N ILE A 201 2.45 -15.81 14.34
CA ILE A 201 2.14 -14.66 15.22
C ILE A 201 2.30 -13.34 14.47
N VAL A 202 3.43 -13.18 13.76
CA VAL A 202 3.71 -11.94 13.02
C VAL A 202 2.76 -11.76 11.84
N SER A 203 2.45 -12.82 11.09
CA SER A 203 1.47 -12.77 9.99
C SER A 203 0.07 -12.43 10.51
N MET A 204 -0.32 -13.02 11.64
CA MET A 204 -1.62 -12.76 12.27
C MET A 204 -1.75 -11.31 12.74
N GLY A 205 -0.72 -10.78 13.41
CA GLY A 205 -0.70 -9.38 13.84
C GLY A 205 -0.80 -8.41 12.66
N SER A 206 -0.08 -8.70 11.57
CA SER A 206 -0.10 -7.87 10.36
C SER A 206 -1.47 -7.92 9.66
N ALA A 207 -2.09 -9.11 9.56
CA ALA A 207 -3.42 -9.25 8.99
C ALA A 207 -4.49 -8.54 9.82
N LEU A 208 -4.44 -8.65 11.15
CA LEU A 208 -5.38 -7.96 12.04
C LEU A 208 -5.24 -6.45 11.93
N PHE A 209 -4.01 -5.92 11.91
CA PHE A 209 -3.75 -4.50 11.70
C PHE A 209 -4.37 -4.00 10.39
N LEU A 210 -4.16 -4.71 9.28
CA LEU A 210 -4.76 -4.36 8.00
C LEU A 210 -6.30 -4.42 8.00
N ILE A 211 -6.90 -5.33 8.77
CA ILE A 211 -8.36 -5.42 8.91
C ILE A 211 -8.92 -4.23 9.69
N THR A 212 -8.20 -3.74 10.71
CA THR A 212 -8.69 -2.71 11.66
C THR A 212 -8.32 -1.29 11.27
N ASP A 213 -7.17 -1.07 10.67
CA ASP A 213 -6.60 0.27 10.52
C ASP A 213 -6.64 0.75 9.08
N ASP A 214 -6.66 -0.17 8.10
CA ASP A 214 -6.75 0.22 6.70
C ASP A 214 -8.19 0.63 6.32
N SER A 215 -8.43 1.94 6.28
CA SER A 215 -9.71 2.53 5.88
C SER A 215 -10.01 2.33 4.40
N LEU A 216 -9.01 2.30 3.52
CA LEU A 216 -9.17 2.11 2.07
C LEU A 216 -9.62 0.70 1.73
N LEU A 217 -9.05 -0.31 2.40
CA LEU A 217 -9.49 -1.70 2.32
C LEU A 217 -10.97 -1.84 2.70
N ARG A 218 -11.44 -1.12 3.72
CA ARG A 218 -12.83 -1.19 4.19
C ARG A 218 -13.81 -0.43 3.31
N SER A 219 -13.42 0.74 2.80
CA SER A 219 -14.32 1.61 2.03
C SER A 219 -14.36 1.24 0.55
N SER A 220 -13.19 1.06 -0.06
CA SER A 220 -13.04 0.82 -1.50
C SER A 220 -12.70 -0.63 -1.82
N GLY A 221 -11.95 -1.27 -0.91
CA GLY A 221 -11.36 -2.60 -1.04
C GLY A 221 -12.18 -3.79 -0.50
N TYR A 222 -13.51 -3.70 -0.45
CA TYR A 222 -14.33 -4.58 0.41
C TYR A 222 -14.09 -6.08 0.19
N LEU A 223 -13.91 -6.52 -1.06
CA LEU A 223 -13.67 -7.93 -1.36
C LEU A 223 -12.28 -8.40 -0.90
N HIS A 224 -11.25 -7.56 -1.01
CA HIS A 224 -9.92 -7.84 -0.46
C HIS A 224 -9.97 -7.89 1.07
N TRP A 225 -10.68 -6.95 1.71
CA TRP A 225 -10.88 -6.96 3.16
C TRP A 225 -11.60 -8.23 3.65
N LEU A 226 -12.64 -8.68 2.93
CA LEU A 226 -13.33 -9.94 3.22
C LEU A 226 -12.41 -11.15 3.03
N LEU A 227 -11.60 -11.16 1.97
CA LEU A 227 -10.64 -12.23 1.70
C LEU A 227 -9.58 -12.31 2.81
N LEU A 228 -9.13 -11.17 3.33
CA LEU A 228 -8.22 -11.09 4.48
C LEU A 228 -8.86 -11.60 5.78
N LEU A 229 -10.15 -11.34 6.01
CA LEU A 229 -10.91 -11.90 7.13
C LEU A 229 -11.03 -13.43 7.04
N VAL A 230 -11.41 -13.96 5.87
CA VAL A 230 -11.54 -15.40 5.64
C VAL A 230 -10.18 -16.09 5.79
N PHE A 231 -9.12 -15.51 5.23
CA PHE A 231 -7.75 -15.96 5.44
C PHE A 231 -7.40 -16.02 6.93
N THR A 232 -7.63 -14.92 7.66
CA THR A 232 -7.33 -14.80 9.09
C THR A 232 -8.05 -15.88 9.91
N ALA A 233 -9.35 -16.07 9.70
CA ALA A 233 -10.13 -17.11 10.35
C ALA A 233 -9.62 -18.52 10.00
N GLY A 234 -9.34 -18.78 8.72
CA GLY A 234 -8.80 -20.06 8.25
C GLY A 234 -7.45 -20.40 8.85
N MET A 235 -6.59 -19.39 9.05
CA MET A 235 -5.27 -19.56 9.68
C MET A 235 -5.39 -19.86 11.18
N ILE A 236 -6.31 -19.21 11.90
CA ILE A 236 -6.59 -19.52 13.31
C ILE A 236 -7.09 -20.95 13.47
N VAL A 237 -8.09 -21.35 12.67
CA VAL A 237 -8.65 -22.71 12.69
C VAL A 237 -7.57 -23.74 12.37
N SER A 238 -6.72 -23.47 11.37
CA SER A 238 -5.61 -24.35 11.00
C SER A 238 -4.55 -24.44 12.10
N MET A 239 -4.24 -23.35 12.80
CA MET A 239 -3.30 -23.39 13.91
C MET A 239 -3.85 -24.16 15.12
N LEU A 240 -5.12 -23.92 15.49
CA LEU A 240 -5.79 -24.68 16.55
C LEU A 240 -5.87 -26.17 16.21
N GLY A 241 -6.23 -26.50 14.96
CA GLY A 241 -6.21 -27.87 14.47
C GLY A 241 -4.82 -28.51 14.59
N TYR A 242 -3.76 -27.77 14.24
CA TYR A 242 -2.39 -28.27 14.32
C TYR A 242 -1.93 -28.53 15.77
N LEU A 243 -2.36 -27.69 16.71
CA LEU A 243 -2.00 -27.78 18.13
C LEU A 243 -2.80 -28.84 18.89
N LEU A 244 -4.10 -28.97 18.60
CA LEU A 244 -5.04 -29.74 19.42
C LEU A 244 -5.32 -31.15 18.87
N THR A 245 -5.07 -31.40 17.58
CA THR A 245 -5.40 -32.68 16.96
C THR A 245 -4.18 -33.59 16.81
N LYS A 246 -4.45 -34.88 16.54
CA LYS A 246 -3.43 -35.91 16.27
C LYS A 246 -3.60 -36.45 14.85
N ASP A 247 -2.59 -37.20 14.41
CA ASP A 247 -2.63 -38.02 13.19
C ASP A 247 -3.02 -37.23 11.92
N LYS A 248 -4.04 -37.69 11.19
CA LYS A 248 -4.44 -37.13 9.88
C LYS A 248 -4.95 -35.68 9.98
N LEU A 249 -5.69 -35.35 11.05
CA LEU A 249 -6.22 -33.99 11.24
C LEU A 249 -5.10 -32.97 11.46
N LYS A 250 -4.07 -33.34 12.22
CA LYS A 250 -2.88 -32.49 12.44
C LYS A 250 -2.14 -32.24 11.14
N GLU A 251 -2.08 -33.26 10.29
CA GLU A 251 -1.50 -33.12 8.96
C GLU A 251 -2.35 -32.20 8.06
N THR A 252 -3.66 -32.36 8.01
CA THR A 252 -4.54 -31.47 7.23
C THR A 252 -4.42 -30.03 7.70
N ALA A 253 -4.44 -29.79 9.01
CA ALA A 253 -4.25 -28.48 9.61
C ALA A 253 -2.90 -27.84 9.25
N ARG A 254 -1.82 -28.64 9.27
CA ARG A 254 -0.50 -28.22 8.83
C ARG A 254 -0.48 -27.81 7.36
N MET A 255 -1.12 -28.60 6.50
CA MET A 255 -1.21 -28.29 5.07
C MET A 255 -2.08 -27.05 4.83
N GLY A 256 -3.11 -26.83 5.65
CA GLY A 256 -3.89 -25.60 5.67
C GLY A 256 -3.04 -24.36 5.97
N LEU A 257 -2.19 -24.42 7.00
CA LEU A 257 -1.24 -23.33 7.31
C LEU A 257 -0.27 -23.05 6.14
N ALA A 258 0.26 -24.10 5.52
CA ALA A 258 1.22 -23.96 4.43
C ALA A 258 0.56 -23.43 3.15
N TYR A 259 -0.50 -24.08 2.67
CA TYR A 259 -1.13 -23.70 1.41
C TYR A 259 -2.00 -22.45 1.53
N GLY A 260 -2.63 -22.22 2.67
CA GLY A 260 -3.39 -20.99 2.93
C GLY A 260 -2.49 -19.76 2.86
N SER A 261 -1.31 -19.81 3.47
CA SER A 261 -0.34 -18.70 3.44
C SER A 261 0.20 -18.41 2.04
N ILE A 262 0.60 -19.45 1.28
CA ILE A 262 1.12 -19.22 -0.08
C ILE A 262 0.03 -18.75 -1.05
N PHE A 263 -1.19 -19.29 -0.95
CA PHE A 263 -2.31 -18.89 -1.80
C PHE A 263 -2.67 -17.42 -1.57
N MET A 264 -2.74 -17.00 -0.31
CA MET A 264 -2.96 -15.60 0.05
C MET A 264 -1.86 -14.70 -0.51
N SER A 265 -0.59 -15.07 -0.36
CA SER A 265 0.52 -14.29 -0.91
C SER A 265 0.45 -14.14 -2.43
N ILE A 266 0.13 -15.21 -3.16
CA ILE A 266 -0.05 -15.16 -4.61
C ILE A 266 -1.24 -14.27 -4.97
N ALA A 267 -2.36 -14.40 -4.26
CA ALA A 267 -3.54 -13.57 -4.48
C ALA A 267 -3.23 -12.08 -4.28
N MET A 268 -2.51 -11.70 -3.22
CA MET A 268 -2.10 -10.30 -2.99
C MET A 268 -1.17 -9.77 -4.08
N ILE A 269 -0.20 -10.56 -4.53
CA ILE A 269 0.72 -10.15 -5.60
C ILE A 269 -0.04 -9.98 -6.92
N LEU A 270 -0.93 -10.91 -7.26
CA LEU A 270 -1.75 -10.83 -8.47
C LEU A 270 -2.72 -9.64 -8.40
N ASP A 271 -3.32 -9.39 -7.23
CA ASP A 271 -4.21 -8.25 -7.04
C ASP A 271 -3.46 -6.94 -7.26
N ALA A 272 -2.29 -6.77 -6.65
CA ALA A 272 -1.44 -5.59 -6.88
C ALA A 272 -1.04 -5.44 -8.35
N ALA A 273 -0.60 -6.53 -9.00
CA ALA A 273 -0.13 -6.51 -10.37
C ALA A 273 -1.23 -6.18 -11.40
N LEU A 274 -2.47 -6.56 -11.11
CA LEU A 274 -3.62 -6.35 -11.99
C LEU A 274 -4.36 -5.02 -11.71
N GLY A 275 -3.85 -4.18 -10.81
CA GLY A 275 -4.49 -2.90 -10.49
C GLY A 275 -5.68 -3.05 -9.52
N LEU A 276 -5.54 -3.96 -8.55
CA LEU A 276 -6.49 -4.22 -7.47
C LEU A 276 -7.91 -4.68 -7.88
N PRO A 277 -8.08 -5.58 -8.87
CA PRO A 277 -9.40 -6.06 -9.27
C PRO A 277 -10.15 -6.80 -8.15
N LEU A 278 -9.45 -7.50 -7.26
CA LEU A 278 -10.03 -8.14 -6.07
C LEU A 278 -10.32 -7.11 -4.97
N SER A 279 -9.73 -5.92 -5.02
CA SER A 279 -10.12 -4.81 -4.15
C SER A 279 -11.23 -3.95 -4.77
N SER A 280 -11.90 -4.36 -5.85
CA SER A 280 -13.00 -3.61 -6.48
C SER A 280 -12.67 -2.17 -6.89
N ILE A 281 -11.40 -1.77 -6.93
CA ILE A 281 -10.95 -0.47 -7.45
C ILE A 281 -10.74 -0.64 -8.96
N SER A 282 -11.76 -0.36 -9.75
CA SER A 282 -11.69 -0.54 -11.21
C SER A 282 -10.86 0.56 -11.89
N ASN A 283 -10.07 0.18 -12.91
CA ASN A 283 -9.36 1.09 -13.84
C ASN A 283 -8.22 1.95 -13.25
N VAL A 284 -7.70 1.61 -12.08
CA VAL A 284 -6.43 2.15 -11.60
C VAL A 284 -5.32 1.25 -12.15
N GLY A 285 -4.52 1.73 -13.12
CA GLY A 285 -3.48 0.91 -13.76
C GLY A 285 -2.54 0.20 -12.75
N GLY A 286 -1.88 -0.89 -13.16
CA GLY A 286 -1.11 -1.78 -12.26
C GLY A 286 -0.04 -1.11 -11.38
N SER A 287 0.42 0.10 -11.71
CA SER A 287 1.31 0.89 -10.85
C SER A 287 0.64 1.34 -9.54
N ILE A 288 -0.67 1.61 -9.54
CA ILE A 288 -1.40 2.10 -8.36
C ILE A 288 -1.58 0.96 -7.34
N GLY A 289 -1.89 -0.25 -7.80
CA GLY A 289 -2.02 -1.41 -6.91
C GLY A 289 -0.72 -1.77 -6.21
N PHE A 290 0.38 -1.75 -6.96
CA PHE A 290 1.71 -1.95 -6.40
C PHE A 290 2.13 -0.84 -5.43
N ASN A 291 1.83 0.42 -5.76
CA ASN A 291 2.09 1.56 -4.88
C ASN A 291 1.23 1.50 -3.61
N TYR A 292 0.03 0.92 -3.69
CA TYR A 292 -0.82 0.74 -2.52
C TYR A 292 -0.26 -0.32 -1.56
N LEU A 293 0.11 -1.50 -2.05
CA LEU A 293 0.58 -2.58 -1.17
C LEU A 293 2.03 -2.42 -0.74
N PHE A 294 2.87 -1.82 -1.60
CA PHE A 294 4.32 -1.81 -1.42
C PHE A 294 4.98 -0.47 -1.75
N GLY A 295 4.20 0.62 -1.81
CA GLY A 295 4.72 1.95 -2.13
C GLY A 295 5.24 2.73 -0.91
N PHE A 296 5.08 2.21 0.31
CA PHE A 296 5.63 2.78 1.56
C PHE A 296 5.31 4.27 1.78
N GLY A 297 4.13 4.72 1.33
CA GLY A 297 3.71 6.11 1.49
C GLY A 297 4.35 7.10 0.52
N ILE A 298 5.16 6.64 -0.43
CA ILE A 298 5.80 7.51 -1.42
C ILE A 298 4.77 8.09 -2.40
N ASN A 299 3.73 7.32 -2.73
CA ASN A 299 2.62 7.74 -3.59
C ASN A 299 1.30 7.39 -2.90
N ALA A 300 0.33 8.32 -2.93
CA ALA A 300 -1.06 8.00 -2.57
C ALA A 300 -1.55 6.84 -3.47
N PRO A 301 -2.26 5.83 -2.91
CA PRO A 301 -3.04 5.91 -1.69
C PRO A 301 -2.46 5.19 -0.45
N SER A 302 -1.26 4.61 -0.48
CA SER A 302 -0.73 3.88 0.69
C SER A 302 -0.23 4.81 1.79
N THR A 303 -0.37 4.41 3.06
CA THR A 303 0.48 4.91 4.16
C THR A 303 1.71 4.02 4.35
N LEU A 304 2.71 4.50 5.09
CA LEU A 304 3.88 3.69 5.45
C LEU A 304 3.47 2.44 6.23
N ALA A 305 2.58 2.61 7.22
CA ALA A 305 2.15 1.52 8.11
C ALA A 305 1.39 0.42 7.34
N VAL A 306 0.52 0.80 6.39
CA VAL A 306 -0.22 -0.14 5.54
C VAL A 306 0.74 -0.94 4.65
N SER A 307 1.61 -0.25 3.90
CA SER A 307 2.60 -0.92 3.03
C SER A 307 3.55 -1.82 3.83
N LEU A 308 3.93 -1.40 5.03
CA LEU A 308 4.77 -2.19 5.93
C LEU A 308 4.04 -3.45 6.39
N ALA A 309 2.78 -3.34 6.80
CA ALA A 309 1.98 -4.48 7.24
C ALA A 309 1.75 -5.49 6.12
N PHE A 310 1.45 -5.05 4.89
CA PHE A 310 1.38 -5.92 3.72
C PHE A 310 2.73 -6.62 3.43
N SER A 311 3.83 -5.89 3.53
CA SER A 311 5.17 -6.43 3.30
C SER A 311 5.55 -7.49 4.34
N ILE A 312 5.29 -7.21 5.62
CA ILE A 312 5.53 -8.15 6.73
C ILE A 312 4.63 -9.39 6.55
N LEU A 313 3.35 -9.19 6.26
CA LEU A 313 2.40 -10.28 6.00
C LEU A 313 2.90 -11.18 4.86
N LEU A 314 3.34 -10.59 3.74
CA LEU A 314 3.85 -11.34 2.60
C LEU A 314 5.08 -12.17 2.96
N ILE A 315 6.11 -11.54 3.56
CA ILE A 315 7.38 -12.19 3.90
C ILE A 315 7.15 -13.33 4.90
N PHE A 316 6.39 -13.08 5.97
CA PHE A 316 6.15 -14.07 7.00
C PHE A 316 5.21 -15.18 6.55
N ASN A 317 4.30 -14.94 5.59
CA ASN A 317 3.58 -16.03 4.91
C ASN A 317 4.54 -16.97 4.15
N GLY A 318 5.60 -16.43 3.51
CA GLY A 318 6.65 -17.25 2.89
C GLY A 318 7.40 -18.13 3.91
N LEU A 319 7.78 -17.55 5.06
CA LEU A 319 8.41 -18.30 6.16
C LEU A 319 7.46 -19.35 6.75
N LEU A 320 6.18 -19.02 6.86
CA LEU A 320 5.14 -19.89 7.38
C LEU A 320 4.94 -21.10 6.47
N PHE A 321 4.79 -20.87 5.17
CA PHE A 321 4.72 -21.91 4.15
C PHE A 321 5.89 -22.88 4.25
N SER A 322 7.13 -22.36 4.20
CA SER A 322 8.33 -23.18 4.20
C SER A 322 8.52 -23.97 5.50
N SER A 323 8.11 -23.41 6.64
CA SER A 323 8.15 -24.07 7.95
C SER A 323 7.25 -25.29 8.06
N PHE A 324 6.01 -25.17 7.58
CA PHE A 324 4.99 -26.20 7.72
C PHE A 324 5.00 -27.21 6.57
N PHE A 325 5.39 -26.79 5.36
CA PHE A 325 5.54 -27.69 4.21
C PHE A 325 6.63 -28.75 4.44
N ARG A 326 7.79 -28.36 5.01
CA ARG A 326 8.96 -29.27 5.13
C ARG A 326 8.92 -30.22 6.35
N SER A 327 8.01 -29.99 7.30
CA SER A 327 7.94 -30.72 8.57
C SER A 327 7.65 -32.24 8.43
N LYS A 328 7.12 -32.73 7.29
CA LYS A 328 6.73 -34.15 7.11
C LYS A 328 7.89 -35.13 6.86
N SER A 329 9.04 -34.67 6.39
CA SER A 329 10.01 -35.54 5.72
C SER A 329 10.89 -36.44 6.65
N SER A 330 10.53 -36.69 7.92
CA SER A 330 11.33 -37.60 8.83
C SER A 330 10.62 -38.82 9.36
N VAL A 331 9.29 -38.92 9.31
CA VAL A 331 8.62 -40.01 10.05
C VAL A 331 8.52 -41.30 9.22
N SER A 332 8.63 -41.23 7.89
CA SER A 332 8.51 -42.40 7.02
C SER A 332 9.79 -43.23 6.86
N SER A 333 10.95 -42.75 7.30
CA SER A 333 12.25 -43.44 7.06
C SER A 333 12.67 -44.38 8.20
N LYS A 334 11.86 -44.55 9.25
CA LYS A 334 12.22 -45.34 10.44
C LYS A 334 11.47 -46.67 10.59
N LYS A 335 10.79 -47.13 9.52
CA LYS A 335 10.04 -48.41 9.52
C LYS A 335 10.58 -49.48 8.56
N THR A 336 11.77 -49.28 8.00
CA THR A 336 12.48 -50.31 7.23
C THR A 336 13.93 -50.32 7.70
N ASN A 337 14.17 -51.07 8.76
CA ASN A 337 15.39 -51.81 9.08
C ASN A 337 15.15 -52.56 10.40
#